data_AF-A0A954CMA9-F1
#
_entry.id   AF-A0A954CMA9-F1
#
_cell.length_a   1.000
_cell.length_b   1.000
_cell.length_c   1.000
_cell.angle_alpha   90.00
_cell.angle_beta   90.00
_cell.angle_gamma   90.00
#
_symmetry.space_group_name_H-M   'P 1'
#
loop_
_entity.id
_entity.type
_entity.pdbx_description
1 polymer ?
#
loop_
_entity_poly.entity_id
_entity_poly.type
_entity_poly.pdbx_seq_one_letter_code
_entity_poly.pdbx_strand_id
1 'polypeptide(L)'
;MNLHDTITTVLVTISLSALAAAQTGNTTLGTGAGGSITSGSNNTLVGENAGGANTSGSDNTCVGQNAGSASTNAADNTIIGARAGESNTATDVTFVGAEAGIVNTGRDNTFVGEESGKSNTSGEYNTFVGEDAGRYNTTASHNTFVGRWAGMGSSLFGVTGSHNVAIGGEGHPGGVHDGITIETSIGAAGLELTTGYANTLVGAGAGRDIGDGVGNTCIGNASGSNLEHGDFNTFVGCQAGWDANRLSNASRANRNTYLGFGAGQTNKLGEDNVGVGAMCDVLGIGSVDVNRATFLGAGSKVGSDDSTAIGYQATVTGANSIAIGSGVTVSTANEVRIGNDAVTSIGGPVNWTATSDGRVKTEVLANVPGLD
;
A
#
# COMPACT_ATOMS: atom_id res chain seq x y z
N MET A 1 2.92 73.11 -20.00
CA MET A 1 3.53 71.76 -20.00
C MET A 1 3.97 71.50 -21.42
N ASN A 2 5.27 71.43 -21.68
CA ASN A 2 5.76 71.16 -23.04
C ASN A 2 5.54 69.66 -23.36
N LEU A 3 5.51 69.30 -24.64
CA LEU A 3 5.21 67.92 -25.08
C LEU A 3 6.13 66.87 -24.44
N HIS A 4 7.36 67.26 -24.16
CA HIS A 4 8.35 66.44 -23.46
C HIS A 4 7.89 66.11 -22.03
N ASP A 5 7.52 67.11 -21.23
CA ASP A 5 7.06 66.92 -19.84
C ASP A 5 5.77 66.07 -19.79
N THR A 6 4.88 66.21 -20.77
CA THR A 6 3.67 65.39 -20.86
C THR A 6 4.00 63.94 -21.22
N ILE A 7 4.93 63.70 -22.16
CA ILE A 7 5.38 62.34 -22.52
C ILE A 7 6.11 61.68 -21.35
N THR A 8 7.00 62.40 -20.66
CA THR A 8 7.71 61.88 -19.49
C THR A 8 6.75 61.55 -18.36
N THR A 9 5.76 62.41 -18.09
CA THR A 9 4.76 62.17 -17.05
C THR A 9 3.87 60.98 -17.40
N VAL A 10 3.42 60.84 -18.64
CA VAL A 10 2.61 59.71 -19.11
C VAL A 10 3.42 58.40 -19.04
N LEU A 11 4.67 58.40 -19.48
CA LEU A 11 5.56 57.23 -19.36
C LEU A 11 5.77 56.82 -17.90
N VAL A 12 6.12 57.77 -17.02
CA VAL A 12 6.28 57.51 -15.58
C VAL A 12 5.00 56.98 -14.95
N THR A 13 3.83 57.51 -15.34
CA THR A 13 2.54 57.06 -14.80
C THR A 13 2.16 55.67 -15.31
N ILE A 14 2.41 55.37 -16.59
CA ILE A 14 2.21 54.02 -17.16
C ILE A 14 3.16 53.02 -16.48
N SER A 15 4.44 53.37 -16.30
CA SER A 15 5.42 52.53 -15.60
C SER A 15 5.05 52.29 -14.13
N LEU A 16 4.56 53.32 -13.43
CA LEU A 16 4.16 53.20 -12.02
C LEU A 16 2.85 52.42 -11.86
N SER A 17 1.90 52.58 -12.78
CA SER A 17 0.65 51.82 -12.79
C SER A 17 0.84 50.34 -13.18
N ALA A 18 1.75 50.05 -14.11
CA ALA A 18 2.14 48.68 -14.46
C ALA A 18 2.91 47.98 -13.32
N LEU A 19 3.67 48.73 -12.52
CA LEU A 19 4.35 48.24 -11.32
C LEU A 19 3.39 48.09 -10.12
N ALA A 20 2.30 48.86 -10.08
CA ALA A 20 1.29 48.82 -9.01
C ALA A 20 0.17 47.79 -9.26
N ALA A 21 -0.15 47.45 -10.51
CA ALA A 21 -1.17 46.45 -10.87
C ALA A 21 -0.77 44.99 -10.50
N ALA A 22 0.42 44.85 -9.93
CA ALA A 22 1.21 43.65 -9.83
C ALA A 22 1.40 43.13 -8.40
N GLN A 23 0.96 43.89 -7.38
CA GLN A 23 1.29 43.63 -5.97
C GLN A 23 0.12 43.96 -5.04
N THR A 24 -1.08 43.50 -5.35
CA THR A 24 -2.23 43.74 -4.46
C THR A 24 -2.28 42.64 -3.40
N GLY A 25 -2.48 42.99 -2.13
CA GLY A 25 -2.77 42.01 -1.07
C GLY A 25 -1.60 41.15 -0.58
N ASN A 26 -0.35 41.46 -0.95
CA ASN A 26 0.81 40.71 -0.46
C ASN A 26 1.20 41.13 0.98
N THR A 27 1.47 40.15 1.84
CA THR A 27 2.08 40.34 3.17
C THR A 27 3.48 39.75 3.13
N THR A 28 4.53 40.57 3.32
CA THR A 28 5.92 40.11 3.34
C THR A 28 6.60 40.49 4.66
N LEU A 29 7.25 39.52 5.32
CA LEU A 29 7.94 39.73 6.59
C LEU A 29 9.21 38.86 6.67
N GLY A 30 10.37 39.48 6.82
CA GLY A 30 11.66 38.80 6.89
C GLY A 30 12.60 39.23 5.76
N THR A 31 13.90 39.04 5.95
CA THR A 31 14.91 39.42 4.94
C THR A 31 14.71 38.59 3.67
N GLY A 32 14.59 39.25 2.51
CA GLY A 32 14.44 38.58 1.22
C GLY A 32 13.05 37.97 0.95
N ALA A 33 12.09 38.07 1.88
CA ALA A 33 10.74 37.55 1.68
C ALA A 33 10.04 38.28 0.51
N GLY A 34 9.59 37.53 -0.49
CA GLY A 34 8.92 38.08 -1.68
C GLY A 34 9.76 39.07 -2.50
N GLY A 35 11.09 39.03 -2.38
CA GLY A 35 11.97 40.05 -2.96
C GLY A 35 11.94 40.16 -4.49
N SER A 36 11.42 39.15 -5.18
CA SER A 36 11.37 39.10 -6.66
C SER A 36 9.98 39.36 -7.26
N ILE A 37 8.95 39.69 -6.45
CA ILE A 37 7.58 39.81 -6.94
C ILE A 37 7.45 41.00 -7.90
N THR A 38 7.12 40.70 -9.16
CA THR A 38 6.88 41.69 -10.23
C THR A 38 5.43 41.80 -10.65
N SER A 39 4.61 40.76 -10.46
CA SER A 39 3.18 40.74 -10.88
C SER A 39 2.23 39.86 -10.07
N GLY A 40 2.73 39.07 -9.11
CA GLY A 40 1.91 38.21 -8.26
C GLY A 40 1.17 38.93 -7.12
N SER A 41 -0.08 38.56 -6.86
CA SER A 41 -0.95 39.15 -5.83
C SER A 41 -1.36 38.15 -4.74
N ASN A 42 -1.87 38.66 -3.61
CA ASN A 42 -2.43 37.90 -2.48
C ASN A 42 -1.50 36.87 -1.82
N ASN A 43 -0.19 37.10 -1.82
CA ASN A 43 0.78 36.20 -1.21
C ASN A 43 1.04 36.54 0.26
N THR A 44 1.15 35.54 1.14
CA THR A 44 1.62 35.68 2.53
C THR A 44 2.98 35.03 2.68
N LEU A 45 4.04 35.83 2.80
CA LEU A 45 5.44 35.38 2.81
C LEU A 45 6.13 35.81 4.10
N VAL A 46 6.34 34.87 5.03
CA VAL A 46 6.86 35.16 6.38
C VAL A 46 8.05 34.27 6.69
N GLY A 47 9.23 34.85 6.81
CA GLY A 47 10.49 34.17 7.06
C GLY A 47 11.60 34.67 6.16
N GLU A 48 12.85 34.37 6.51
CA GLU A 48 13.98 34.68 5.65
C GLU A 48 13.85 33.94 4.31
N ASN A 49 13.91 34.67 3.19
CA ASN A 49 13.75 34.18 1.81
C ASN A 49 12.45 33.41 1.51
N ALA A 50 11.41 33.54 2.34
CA ALA A 50 10.11 32.94 2.07
C ALA A 50 9.56 33.47 0.73
N GLY A 51 9.29 32.56 -0.22
CA GLY A 51 8.89 32.90 -1.59
C GLY A 51 9.87 33.84 -2.32
N GLY A 52 11.16 33.81 -2.00
CA GLY A 52 12.14 34.80 -2.45
C GLY A 52 12.29 34.93 -3.98
N ALA A 53 12.10 33.83 -4.72
CA ALA A 53 12.14 33.81 -6.19
C ALA A 53 10.78 34.04 -6.86
N ASN A 54 9.68 34.23 -6.12
CA ASN A 54 8.35 34.42 -6.72
C ASN A 54 8.31 35.73 -7.52
N THR A 55 8.08 35.62 -8.83
CA THR A 55 7.98 36.76 -9.75
C THR A 55 6.54 37.09 -10.11
N SER A 56 5.73 36.10 -10.47
CA SER A 56 4.36 36.31 -10.98
C SER A 56 3.29 35.43 -10.33
N GLY A 57 3.67 34.50 -9.46
CA GLY A 57 2.76 33.60 -8.76
C GLY A 57 1.86 34.34 -7.77
N SER A 58 0.58 34.00 -7.77
CA SER A 58 -0.43 34.59 -6.87
C SER A 58 -0.97 33.57 -5.87
N ASP A 59 -1.59 34.06 -4.81
CA ASP A 59 -2.35 33.26 -3.83
C ASP A 59 -1.50 32.21 -3.08
N ASN A 60 -0.22 32.49 -2.86
CA ASN A 60 0.68 31.61 -2.10
C ASN A 60 0.78 31.99 -0.61
N THR A 61 0.81 31.01 0.28
CA THR A 61 1.18 31.17 1.70
C THR A 61 2.50 30.45 1.97
N CYS A 62 3.60 31.19 2.11
CA CYS A 62 4.91 30.64 2.48
C CYS A 62 5.34 31.13 3.88
N VAL A 63 5.46 30.22 4.85
CA VAL A 63 5.82 30.58 6.23
C VAL A 63 6.96 29.69 6.73
N GLY A 64 8.12 30.29 6.97
CA GLY A 64 9.34 29.61 7.41
C GLY A 64 10.58 30.11 6.70
N GLN A 65 11.75 29.85 7.27
CA GLN A 65 13.03 30.14 6.61
C GLN A 65 13.14 29.30 5.34
N ASN A 66 13.42 29.95 4.20
CA ASN A 66 13.48 29.37 2.85
C ASN A 66 12.21 28.63 2.36
N ALA A 67 11.05 28.85 3.00
CA ALA A 67 9.79 28.24 2.57
C ALA A 67 9.43 28.70 1.14
N GLY A 68 9.32 27.76 0.19
CA GLY A 68 8.99 28.08 -1.21
C GLY A 68 10.03 28.97 -1.92
N SER A 69 11.30 28.96 -1.49
CA SER A 69 12.27 29.98 -1.92
C SER A 69 12.55 30.02 -3.42
N ALA A 70 12.46 28.89 -4.13
CA ALA A 70 12.66 28.78 -5.57
C ALA A 70 11.36 28.84 -6.40
N SER A 71 10.20 29.06 -5.78
CA SER A 71 8.91 29.10 -6.48
C SER A 71 8.81 30.36 -7.34
N THR A 72 9.06 30.24 -8.66
CA THR A 72 9.19 31.40 -9.58
C THR A 72 7.86 31.93 -10.10
N ASN A 73 7.02 31.05 -10.66
CA ASN A 73 5.70 31.39 -11.22
C ASN A 73 4.59 30.53 -10.61
N ALA A 74 4.88 29.85 -9.50
CA ALA A 74 3.94 28.92 -8.91
C ALA A 74 2.82 29.68 -8.18
N ALA A 75 1.57 29.32 -8.44
CA ALA A 75 0.38 29.86 -7.79
C ALA A 75 -0.30 28.80 -6.91
N ASP A 76 -1.18 29.26 -6.02
CA ASP A 76 -2.09 28.43 -5.23
C ASP A 76 -1.40 27.43 -4.27
N ASN A 77 -0.26 27.83 -3.69
CA ASN A 77 0.50 26.96 -2.79
C ASN A 77 0.37 27.36 -1.31
N THR A 78 0.23 26.38 -0.43
CA THR A 78 0.41 26.54 1.03
C THR A 78 1.69 25.81 1.46
N ILE A 79 2.72 26.53 1.86
CA ILE A 79 4.05 26.01 2.20
C ILE A 79 4.46 26.54 3.58
N ILE A 80 4.43 25.69 4.61
CA ILE A 80 4.64 26.08 6.00
C ILE A 80 5.70 25.16 6.63
N GLY A 81 6.84 25.71 7.01
CA GLY A 81 7.95 24.99 7.62
C GLY A 81 9.32 25.50 7.15
N ALA A 82 10.36 25.26 7.96
CA ALA A 82 11.71 25.59 7.53
C ALA A 82 12.10 24.72 6.32
N ARG A 83 12.53 25.37 5.23
CA ARG A 83 12.94 24.76 3.96
C ARG A 83 11.86 23.89 3.29
N ALA A 84 10.60 24.01 3.71
CA ALA A 84 9.48 23.37 3.04
C ALA A 84 9.40 23.91 1.61
N GLY A 85 9.31 23.02 0.61
CA GLY A 85 9.30 23.39 -0.80
C GLY A 85 10.46 24.30 -1.23
N GLU A 86 11.64 24.20 -0.61
CA GLU A 86 12.78 25.12 -0.88
C GLU A 86 13.09 25.25 -2.38
N SER A 87 13.05 24.12 -3.10
CA SER A 87 13.24 24.04 -4.56
C SER A 87 11.93 23.78 -5.32
N ASN A 88 10.76 24.06 -4.72
CA ASN A 88 9.47 23.79 -5.34
C ASN A 88 9.17 24.73 -6.51
N THR A 89 8.84 24.18 -7.67
CA THR A 89 8.41 24.95 -8.85
C THR A 89 6.97 24.66 -9.28
N ALA A 90 6.27 23.76 -8.59
CA ALA A 90 4.91 23.33 -8.93
C ALA A 90 3.83 24.23 -8.31
N THR A 91 2.64 24.22 -8.90
CA THR A 91 1.40 24.84 -8.40
C THR A 91 0.54 23.86 -7.62
N ASP A 92 -0.44 24.39 -6.91
CA ASP A 92 -1.50 23.60 -6.25
C ASP A 92 -0.96 22.61 -5.20
N VAL A 93 0.08 23.02 -4.45
CA VAL A 93 0.66 22.18 -3.38
C VAL A 93 0.30 22.64 -1.98
N THR A 94 0.15 21.69 -1.06
CA THR A 94 0.01 21.94 0.39
C THR A 94 1.11 21.22 1.14
N PHE A 95 2.17 21.94 1.51
CA PHE A 95 3.31 21.43 2.29
C PHE A 95 3.32 22.03 3.69
N VAL A 96 3.28 21.18 4.71
CA VAL A 96 3.29 21.61 6.12
C VAL A 96 4.24 20.71 6.92
N GLY A 97 5.39 21.25 7.32
CA GLY A 97 6.44 20.53 8.04
C GLY A 97 7.84 20.98 7.59
N ALA A 98 8.85 20.79 8.44
CA ALA A 98 10.22 21.10 8.05
C ALA A 98 10.67 20.17 6.90
N GLU A 99 11.28 20.75 5.87
CA GLU A 99 11.78 20.04 4.68
C GLU A 99 10.73 19.20 3.90
N ALA A 100 9.43 19.43 4.14
CA ALA A 100 8.36 18.80 3.37
C ALA A 100 8.45 19.23 1.89
N GLY A 101 8.42 18.27 0.97
CA GLY A 101 8.46 18.52 -0.48
C GLY A 101 9.66 19.34 -0.97
N ILE A 102 10.83 19.26 -0.33
CA ILE A 102 11.97 20.17 -0.55
C ILE A 102 12.40 20.30 -2.03
N VAL A 103 12.30 19.23 -2.84
CA VAL A 103 12.67 19.23 -4.28
C VAL A 103 11.50 18.98 -5.24
N ASN A 104 10.27 19.20 -4.79
CA ASN A 104 9.05 18.93 -5.55
C ASN A 104 8.90 19.77 -6.83
N THR A 105 8.70 19.13 -7.98
CA THR A 105 8.31 19.79 -9.24
C THR A 105 6.98 19.30 -9.82
N GLY A 106 6.32 18.33 -9.17
CA GLY A 106 4.96 17.87 -9.51
C GLY A 106 3.85 18.62 -8.77
N ARG A 107 2.72 18.85 -9.43
CA ARG A 107 1.53 19.58 -8.92
C ARG A 107 0.60 18.70 -8.08
N ASP A 108 -0.41 19.34 -7.48
CA ASP A 108 -1.53 18.68 -6.80
C ASP A 108 -1.10 17.74 -5.67
N ASN A 109 -0.03 18.11 -4.95
CA ASN A 109 0.53 17.30 -3.86
C ASN A 109 0.20 17.89 -2.49
N THR A 110 -0.24 17.06 -1.54
CA THR A 110 -0.45 17.43 -0.14
C THR A 110 0.54 16.67 0.74
N PHE A 111 1.55 17.33 1.29
CA PHE A 111 2.55 16.75 2.19
C PHE A 111 2.49 17.41 3.58
N VAL A 112 2.17 16.64 4.61
CA VAL A 112 1.99 17.15 5.97
C VAL A 112 2.81 16.29 6.94
N GLY A 113 3.93 16.81 7.42
CA GLY A 113 4.87 16.15 8.30
C GLY A 113 6.31 16.59 8.04
N GLU A 114 7.20 16.40 9.01
CA GLU A 114 8.63 16.57 8.78
C GLU A 114 9.09 15.64 7.66
N GLU A 115 9.79 16.20 6.68
CA GLU A 115 10.39 15.48 5.55
C GLU A 115 9.40 14.60 4.74
N SER A 116 8.10 14.88 4.86
CA SER A 116 7.07 14.24 4.05
C SER A 116 7.26 14.59 2.57
N GLY A 117 7.30 13.58 1.70
CA GLY A 117 7.55 13.76 0.27
C GLY A 117 8.89 14.43 -0.05
N LYS A 118 9.88 14.42 0.86
CA LYS A 118 11.14 15.17 0.73
C LYS A 118 11.79 15.04 -0.66
N SER A 119 11.91 13.82 -1.17
CA SER A 119 12.59 13.55 -2.44
C SER A 119 11.68 13.59 -3.67
N ASN A 120 10.40 13.98 -3.55
CA ASN A 120 9.49 13.98 -4.69
C ASN A 120 10.05 14.93 -5.75
N THR A 121 10.33 14.43 -6.95
CA THR A 121 10.81 15.24 -8.06
C THR A 121 9.67 15.56 -8.99
N SER A 122 9.00 14.58 -9.61
CA SER A 122 7.94 14.83 -10.61
C SER A 122 6.61 14.15 -10.32
N GLY A 123 6.46 13.47 -9.19
CA GLY A 123 5.20 12.81 -8.83
C GLY A 123 4.06 13.81 -8.61
N GLU A 124 2.87 13.53 -9.12
CA GLU A 124 1.67 14.38 -9.00
C GLU A 124 0.54 13.67 -8.24
N TYR A 125 -0.42 14.42 -7.72
CA TYR A 125 -1.65 13.88 -7.08
C TYR A 125 -1.38 12.98 -5.87
N ASN A 126 -0.34 13.26 -5.08
CA ASN A 126 -0.01 12.49 -3.89
C ASN A 126 -0.52 13.17 -2.61
N THR A 127 -0.98 12.37 -1.65
CA THR A 127 -1.34 12.82 -0.30
C THR A 127 -0.52 12.06 0.72
N PHE A 128 0.48 12.73 1.32
CA PHE A 128 1.34 12.17 2.35
C PHE A 128 1.14 12.91 3.67
N VAL A 129 0.83 12.18 4.74
CA VAL A 129 0.54 12.74 6.07
C VAL A 129 1.26 11.92 7.14
N GLY A 130 2.32 12.46 7.73
CA GLY A 130 3.17 11.83 8.74
C GLY A 130 4.63 12.24 8.58
N GLU A 131 5.43 12.15 9.65
CA GLU A 131 6.90 12.25 9.53
C GLU A 131 7.39 11.16 8.58
N ASP A 132 8.23 11.57 7.62
CA ASP A 132 8.81 10.71 6.58
C ASP A 132 7.81 9.96 5.67
N ALA A 133 6.52 10.29 5.70
CA ALA A 133 5.55 9.70 4.79
C ALA A 133 5.94 10.00 3.34
N GLY A 134 6.15 8.96 2.53
CA GLY A 134 6.62 9.09 1.15
C GLY A 134 7.99 9.77 1.00
N ARG A 135 8.87 9.76 2.02
CA ARG A 135 10.15 10.50 2.03
C ARG A 135 10.96 10.31 0.74
N TYR A 136 11.10 9.07 0.27
CA TYR A 136 11.88 8.73 -0.92
C TYR A 136 11.03 8.59 -2.19
N ASN A 137 9.80 9.12 -2.22
CA ASN A 137 9.05 9.25 -3.46
C ASN A 137 9.82 10.10 -4.46
N THR A 138 9.93 9.67 -5.71
CA THR A 138 10.66 10.44 -6.75
C THR A 138 9.70 10.84 -7.86
N THR A 139 9.15 9.89 -8.60
CA THR A 139 8.28 10.15 -9.75
C THR A 139 6.86 9.58 -9.58
N ALA A 140 6.59 8.88 -8.48
CA ALA A 140 5.33 8.18 -8.30
C ALA A 140 4.16 9.14 -8.06
N SER A 141 2.99 8.78 -8.59
CA SER A 141 1.80 9.63 -8.59
C SER A 141 0.58 8.89 -8.04
N HIS A 142 -0.46 9.64 -7.64
CA HIS A 142 -1.74 9.09 -7.16
C HIS A 142 -1.61 8.20 -5.90
N ASN A 143 -0.62 8.46 -5.04
CA ASN A 143 -0.44 7.70 -3.81
C ASN A 143 -1.05 8.42 -2.60
N THR A 144 -1.63 7.65 -1.67
CA THR A 144 -2.13 8.15 -0.38
C THR A 144 -1.40 7.44 0.76
N PHE A 145 -0.50 8.13 1.44
CA PHE A 145 0.28 7.61 2.56
C PHE A 145 -0.05 8.36 3.84
N VAL A 146 -0.53 7.66 4.87
CA VAL A 146 -0.96 8.26 6.13
C VAL A 146 -0.38 7.48 7.30
N GLY A 147 0.47 8.13 8.08
CA GLY A 147 1.23 7.56 9.18
C GLY A 147 2.72 7.82 9.05
N ARG A 148 3.42 7.75 10.18
CA ARG A 148 4.89 7.83 10.22
C ARG A 148 5.51 6.73 9.33
N TRP A 149 6.40 7.10 8.42
CA TRP A 149 7.06 6.22 7.44
C TRP A 149 6.12 5.48 6.46
N ALA A 150 4.84 5.84 6.38
CA ALA A 150 3.93 5.19 5.43
C ALA A 150 4.44 5.41 3.99
N GLY A 151 4.61 4.32 3.25
CA GLY A 151 5.15 4.36 1.88
C GLY A 151 6.51 5.06 1.75
N MET A 152 7.36 5.04 2.79
CA MET A 152 8.65 5.76 2.80
C MET A 152 9.55 5.34 1.63
N GLY A 153 9.57 4.05 1.28
CA GLY A 153 10.45 3.46 0.27
C GLY A 153 11.89 3.33 0.76
N SER A 154 12.79 2.97 -0.17
CA SER A 154 14.23 2.90 0.09
C SER A 154 14.97 4.08 -0.56
N SER A 155 16.07 4.50 0.05
CA SER A 155 16.97 5.52 -0.51
C SER A 155 17.74 5.04 -1.75
N LEU A 156 17.78 3.72 -2.00
CA LEU A 156 18.55 3.13 -3.08
C LEU A 156 17.79 3.11 -4.42
N PHE A 157 16.47 2.95 -4.37
CA PHE A 157 15.62 2.83 -5.57
C PHE A 157 14.51 3.88 -5.66
N GLY A 158 14.17 4.55 -4.55
CA GLY A 158 13.04 5.49 -4.47
C GLY A 158 11.68 4.83 -4.65
N VAL A 159 10.60 5.58 -4.37
CA VAL A 159 9.23 5.16 -4.71
C VAL A 159 8.90 5.71 -6.11
N THR A 160 8.55 4.81 -7.02
CA THR A 160 8.09 5.11 -8.39
C THR A 160 6.73 4.46 -8.69
N GLY A 161 6.29 3.54 -7.82
CA GLY A 161 5.00 2.86 -7.86
C GLY A 161 3.80 3.77 -7.55
N SER A 162 2.80 3.75 -8.43
CA SER A 162 1.65 4.68 -8.40
C SER A 162 0.34 4.01 -7.94
N HIS A 163 -0.65 4.80 -7.55
CA HIS A 163 -2.00 4.33 -7.13
C HIS A 163 -2.02 3.45 -5.88
N ASN A 164 -1.08 3.67 -4.95
CA ASN A 164 -1.00 2.92 -3.70
C ASN A 164 -1.65 3.68 -2.55
N VAL A 165 -2.32 2.94 -1.66
CA VAL A 165 -2.83 3.44 -0.37
C VAL A 165 -2.06 2.73 0.74
N ALA A 166 -1.38 3.48 1.60
CA ALA A 166 -0.69 2.95 2.78
C ALA A 166 -1.12 3.74 4.03
N ILE A 167 -1.78 3.08 4.97
CA ILE A 167 -2.31 3.71 6.18
C ILE A 167 -1.86 2.94 7.42
N GLY A 168 -1.14 3.62 8.31
CA GLY A 168 -0.63 3.09 9.58
C GLY A 168 0.86 3.38 9.79
N GLY A 169 1.25 3.75 11.01
CA GLY A 169 2.64 4.02 11.37
C GLY A 169 2.95 3.82 12.86
N GLU A 170 3.95 2.96 13.14
CA GLU A 170 4.99 2.99 14.18
C GLU A 170 5.57 1.56 14.41
N GLY A 171 6.89 1.50 14.61
CA GLY A 171 7.74 0.31 14.67
C GLY A 171 9.08 0.55 13.96
N HIS A 172 10.04 1.14 14.68
CA HIS A 172 11.40 1.53 14.29
C HIS A 172 12.09 0.73 13.15
N PRO A 173 12.83 1.35 12.19
CA PRO A 173 13.54 0.67 11.09
C PRO A 173 14.87 0.00 11.50
N GLY A 174 15.21 -0.11 12.78
CA GLY A 174 16.56 -0.54 13.19
C GLY A 174 16.68 -1.21 14.55
N GLY A 175 16.50 -2.53 14.64
CA GLY A 175 17.05 -3.26 15.78
C GLY A 175 16.31 -4.53 16.17
N VAL A 176 17.11 -5.58 16.34
CA VAL A 176 16.77 -6.95 16.74
C VAL A 176 15.98 -6.98 18.06
N HIS A 177 14.86 -7.71 18.12
CA HIS A 177 14.29 -8.15 19.40
C HIS A 177 13.94 -9.65 19.36
N ASP A 178 14.67 -10.37 20.20
CA ASP A 178 14.57 -11.78 20.52
C ASP A 178 13.39 -12.02 21.47
N GLY A 179 12.54 -13.01 21.18
CA GLY A 179 11.62 -13.63 22.14
C GLY A 179 10.27 -12.95 22.42
N ILE A 180 9.21 -13.45 21.76
CA ILE A 180 7.80 -13.54 22.20
C ILE A 180 7.29 -12.38 23.08
N THR A 181 6.66 -11.36 22.50
CA THR A 181 5.40 -10.73 23.00
C THR A 181 4.78 -9.87 21.89
N ILE A 182 3.65 -10.28 21.32
CA ILE A 182 2.66 -9.50 20.54
C ILE A 182 3.18 -8.16 19.96
N GLU A 183 3.99 -8.21 18.91
CA GLU A 183 3.88 -7.46 17.65
C GLU A 183 3.38 -5.98 17.64
N THR A 184 3.72 -5.17 18.64
CA THR A 184 3.47 -3.70 18.61
C THR A 184 4.53 -2.90 17.83
N SER A 185 5.35 -3.55 17.00
CA SER A 185 6.42 -2.92 16.23
C SER A 185 6.59 -3.52 14.84
N ILE A 186 5.51 -3.59 14.04
CA ILE A 186 5.55 -4.24 12.72
C ILE A 186 6.02 -3.31 11.58
N GLY A 187 6.44 -2.08 11.90
CA GLY A 187 6.84 -1.10 10.88
C GLY A 187 5.65 -0.46 10.17
N ALA A 188 5.92 0.49 9.29
CA ALA A 188 4.87 1.20 8.57
C ALA A 188 4.24 0.36 7.44
N ALA A 189 3.01 0.68 7.07
CA ALA A 189 2.37 0.08 5.90
C ALA A 189 3.18 0.43 4.64
N GLY A 190 3.46 -0.58 3.80
CA GLY A 190 4.19 -0.38 2.53
C GLY A 190 5.60 0.22 2.69
N LEU A 191 6.30 -0.07 3.79
CA LEU A 191 7.63 0.50 4.07
C LEU A 191 8.60 0.34 2.90
N GLU A 192 8.61 -0.83 2.26
CA GLU A 192 9.52 -1.18 1.15
C GLU A 192 8.82 -1.16 -0.22
N LEU A 193 7.74 -0.37 -0.35
CA LEU A 193 7.11 -0.12 -1.64
C LEU A 193 8.09 0.59 -2.58
N THR A 194 8.40 -0.02 -3.73
CA THR A 194 9.32 0.55 -4.74
C THR A 194 8.56 0.90 -6.02
N THR A 195 8.31 -0.08 -6.90
CA THR A 195 7.58 0.08 -8.18
C THR A 195 6.14 -0.45 -8.12
N GLY A 196 5.70 -0.99 -6.98
CA GLY A 196 4.39 -1.61 -6.82
C GLY A 196 3.23 -0.70 -7.19
N TYR A 197 2.16 -1.27 -7.72
CA TYR A 197 1.04 -0.52 -8.29
C TYR A 197 -0.31 -1.01 -7.76
N ALA A 198 -1.22 -0.07 -7.50
CA ALA A 198 -2.61 -0.36 -7.08
C ALA A 198 -2.74 -1.22 -5.80
N ASN A 199 -1.84 -1.05 -4.83
CA ASN A 199 -1.91 -1.76 -3.55
C ASN A 199 -2.72 -0.98 -2.51
N THR A 200 -3.51 -1.70 -1.70
CA THR A 200 -4.24 -1.16 -0.54
C THR A 200 -3.69 -1.79 0.74
N LEU A 201 -2.92 -1.04 1.50
CA LEU A 201 -2.20 -1.49 2.69
C LEU A 201 -2.69 -0.71 3.91
N VAL A 202 -3.40 -1.38 4.82
CA VAL A 202 -4.02 -0.73 5.98
C VAL A 202 -3.71 -1.51 7.25
N GLY A 203 -2.99 -0.88 8.18
CA GLY A 203 -2.52 -1.46 9.43
C GLY A 203 -1.00 -1.45 9.54
N ALA A 204 -0.49 -1.41 10.77
CA ALA A 204 0.95 -1.46 11.00
C ALA A 204 1.54 -2.77 10.44
N GLY A 205 2.58 -2.63 9.61
CA GLY A 205 3.28 -3.71 8.91
C GLY A 205 2.49 -4.39 7.78
N ALA A 206 1.32 -3.86 7.40
CA ALA A 206 0.58 -4.38 6.25
C ALA A 206 1.40 -4.16 4.97
N GLY A 207 1.67 -5.24 4.22
CA GLY A 207 2.49 -5.19 3.01
C GLY A 207 3.85 -4.54 3.20
N ARG A 208 4.50 -4.73 4.37
CA ARG A 208 5.76 -4.08 4.71
C ARG A 208 6.82 -4.26 3.62
N ASP A 209 6.97 -5.50 3.15
CA ASP A 209 7.96 -5.94 2.18
C ASP A 209 7.32 -6.20 0.80
N ILE A 210 6.44 -5.30 0.35
CA ILE A 210 5.68 -5.53 -0.89
C ILE A 210 6.52 -5.36 -2.16
N GLY A 211 7.62 -4.61 -2.09
CA GLY A 211 8.52 -4.38 -3.22
C GLY A 211 7.80 -3.80 -4.45
N ASP A 212 7.78 -4.59 -5.52
CA ASP A 212 7.15 -4.31 -6.81
C ASP A 212 5.76 -4.94 -7.00
N GLY A 213 5.20 -5.58 -5.96
CA GLY A 213 3.92 -6.29 -6.03
C GLY A 213 2.76 -5.42 -6.51
N VAL A 214 1.82 -6.04 -7.22
CA VAL A 214 0.73 -5.36 -7.92
C VAL A 214 -0.65 -5.82 -7.43
N GLY A 215 -1.54 -4.85 -7.17
CA GLY A 215 -2.96 -5.11 -6.96
C GLY A 215 -3.29 -5.88 -5.69
N ASN A 216 -2.47 -5.76 -4.64
CA ASN A 216 -2.70 -6.46 -3.38
C ASN A 216 -3.57 -5.63 -2.44
N THR A 217 -4.48 -6.30 -1.73
CA THR A 217 -5.25 -5.72 -0.62
C THR A 217 -4.80 -6.40 0.67
N CYS A 218 -4.07 -5.68 1.53
CA CYS A 218 -3.61 -6.14 2.84
C CYS A 218 -4.23 -5.26 3.93
N ILE A 219 -5.21 -5.77 4.66
CA ILE A 219 -5.94 -5.03 5.69
C ILE A 219 -5.84 -5.77 7.01
N GLY A 220 -5.10 -5.21 7.95
CA GLY A 220 -4.82 -5.79 9.25
C GLY A 220 -3.35 -5.65 9.62
N ASN A 221 -3.09 -5.67 10.93
CA ASN A 221 -1.73 -5.66 11.46
C ASN A 221 -0.95 -6.90 10.95
N ALA A 222 0.23 -6.68 10.37
CA ALA A 222 1.04 -7.69 9.68
C ALA A 222 0.35 -8.48 8.55
N SER A 223 -0.70 -7.94 7.94
CA SER A 223 -1.30 -8.61 6.78
C SER A 223 -0.35 -8.53 5.58
N GLY A 224 0.02 -9.68 4.98
CA GLY A 224 0.92 -9.74 3.83
C GLY A 224 2.31 -9.13 4.07
N SER A 225 2.85 -9.19 5.29
CA SER A 225 4.09 -8.47 5.64
C SER A 225 5.29 -8.84 4.77
N ASN A 226 5.39 -10.07 4.27
CA ASN A 226 6.53 -10.54 3.49
C ASN A 226 6.25 -10.72 1.99
N LEU A 227 5.20 -10.07 1.46
CA LEU A 227 4.69 -10.25 0.09
C LEU A 227 5.58 -9.63 -1.00
N GLU A 228 6.86 -9.97 -0.99
CA GLU A 228 7.89 -9.48 -1.90
C GLU A 228 7.56 -9.95 -3.32
N HIS A 229 7.19 -9.08 -4.26
CA HIS A 229 6.80 -9.45 -5.64
C HIS A 229 5.48 -10.24 -5.80
N GLY A 230 4.68 -10.42 -4.74
CA GLY A 230 3.41 -11.13 -4.84
C GLY A 230 2.31 -10.25 -5.46
N ASP A 231 1.49 -10.81 -6.33
CA ASP A 231 0.47 -10.08 -7.08
C ASP A 231 -0.96 -10.59 -6.83
N PHE A 232 -1.90 -9.64 -6.87
CA PHE A 232 -3.35 -9.88 -6.86
C PHE A 232 -3.86 -10.65 -5.63
N ASN A 233 -3.24 -10.43 -4.48
CA ASN A 233 -3.64 -11.06 -3.23
C ASN A 233 -4.68 -10.23 -2.47
N THR A 234 -5.58 -10.90 -1.76
CA THR A 234 -6.53 -10.27 -0.83
C THR A 234 -6.34 -10.89 0.55
N PHE A 235 -5.65 -10.18 1.43
CA PHE A 235 -5.39 -10.55 2.81
C PHE A 235 -6.10 -9.60 3.75
N VAL A 236 -7.00 -10.14 4.56
CA VAL A 236 -7.80 -9.36 5.52
C VAL A 236 -7.82 -10.07 6.87
N GLY A 237 -7.24 -9.43 7.88
CA GLY A 237 -7.07 -9.98 9.21
C GLY A 237 -5.63 -9.79 9.71
N CYS A 238 -5.46 -9.76 11.03
CA CYS A 238 -4.13 -9.70 11.62
C CYS A 238 -3.35 -10.98 11.24
N GLN A 239 -2.13 -10.82 10.72
CA GLN A 239 -1.25 -11.89 10.24
C GLN A 239 -1.76 -12.72 9.05
N ALA A 240 -2.84 -12.28 8.37
CA ALA A 240 -3.31 -12.96 7.16
C ALA A 240 -2.23 -12.90 6.06
N GLY A 241 -1.83 -14.06 5.53
CA GLY A 241 -0.78 -14.15 4.51
C GLY A 241 0.58 -13.60 4.95
N TRP A 242 0.91 -13.59 6.25
CA TRP A 242 2.14 -12.98 6.75
C TRP A 242 3.39 -13.44 5.99
N ASP A 243 3.64 -14.75 5.93
CA ASP A 243 4.88 -15.33 5.39
C ASP A 243 4.79 -15.57 3.86
N ALA A 244 3.76 -15.00 3.21
CA ALA A 244 3.59 -15.11 1.76
C ALA A 244 4.73 -14.37 1.06
N ASN A 245 5.38 -15.04 0.12
CA ASN A 245 6.53 -14.71 -0.72
C ASN A 245 7.86 -14.31 -0.06
N ARG A 246 8.08 -14.63 1.23
CA ARG A 246 9.33 -14.26 1.91
C ARG A 246 10.59 -14.83 1.22
N LEU A 247 11.56 -13.97 0.91
CA LEU A 247 12.89 -14.30 0.36
C LEU A 247 12.85 -14.90 -1.06
N SER A 248 11.85 -14.51 -1.85
CA SER A 248 11.69 -14.96 -3.24
C SER A 248 11.87 -13.78 -4.19
N ASN A 249 12.89 -13.86 -5.05
CA ASN A 249 13.11 -12.89 -6.13
C ASN A 249 12.19 -13.14 -7.35
N ALA A 250 11.05 -13.80 -7.14
CA ALA A 250 10.13 -14.21 -8.19
C ALA A 250 8.69 -13.90 -7.78
N SER A 251 7.87 -13.48 -8.76
CA SER A 251 6.42 -13.33 -8.60
C SER A 251 5.80 -14.69 -8.33
N ARG A 252 5.65 -15.01 -7.05
CA ARG A 252 5.01 -16.20 -6.49
C ARG A 252 4.06 -15.77 -5.39
N ALA A 253 3.36 -16.72 -4.76
CA ALA A 253 2.32 -16.41 -3.79
C ALA A 253 1.21 -15.51 -4.37
N ASN A 254 0.88 -15.71 -5.65
CA ASN A 254 -0.07 -14.89 -6.37
C ASN A 254 -1.52 -15.35 -6.18
N ARG A 255 -2.47 -14.41 -6.35
CA ARG A 255 -3.91 -14.69 -6.47
C ARG A 255 -4.50 -15.46 -5.28
N ASN A 256 -3.95 -15.25 -4.08
CA ASN A 256 -4.47 -15.84 -2.85
C ASN A 256 -5.49 -14.92 -2.18
N THR A 257 -6.53 -15.52 -1.62
CA THR A 257 -7.54 -14.83 -0.81
C THR A 257 -7.54 -15.40 0.61
N TYR A 258 -7.06 -14.64 1.58
CA TYR A 258 -7.04 -15.02 3.00
C TYR A 258 -7.84 -14.05 3.86
N LEU A 259 -8.83 -14.58 4.58
CA LEU A 259 -9.70 -13.81 5.47
C LEU A 259 -9.75 -14.44 6.87
N GLY A 260 -9.22 -13.72 7.86
CA GLY A 260 -9.21 -14.13 9.27
C GLY A 260 -7.86 -13.92 9.96
N PHE A 261 -7.86 -13.99 11.29
CA PHE A 261 -6.62 -13.96 12.08
C PHE A 261 -5.72 -15.15 11.70
N GLY A 262 -4.50 -14.89 11.23
CA GLY A 262 -3.54 -15.94 10.86
C GLY A 262 -3.98 -16.83 9.69
N ALA A 263 -4.88 -16.35 8.83
CA ALA A 263 -5.32 -17.11 7.66
C ALA A 263 -4.18 -17.22 6.63
N GLY A 264 -3.83 -18.46 6.23
CA GLY A 264 -2.77 -18.73 5.25
C GLY A 264 -1.38 -18.23 5.67
N GLN A 265 -1.15 -18.06 6.98
CA GLN A 265 0.03 -17.41 7.53
C GLN A 265 1.34 -18.07 7.07
N THR A 266 1.36 -19.39 6.91
CA THR A 266 2.59 -20.15 6.60
C THR A 266 2.72 -20.52 5.12
N ASN A 267 1.75 -20.17 4.27
CA ASN A 267 1.83 -20.48 2.84
C ASN A 267 2.79 -19.52 2.14
N LYS A 268 4.03 -19.98 1.95
CA LYS A 268 5.13 -19.16 1.47
C LYS A 268 5.00 -18.81 -0.01
N LEU A 269 4.95 -19.78 -0.92
CA LEU A 269 5.00 -19.47 -2.36
C LEU A 269 3.79 -20.01 -3.12
N GLY A 270 2.82 -20.59 -2.42
CA GLY A 270 1.63 -21.21 -3.01
C GLY A 270 0.67 -20.19 -3.62
N GLU A 271 0.08 -20.55 -4.76
CA GLU A 271 -0.77 -19.66 -5.57
C GLU A 271 -2.23 -20.14 -5.66
N ASP A 272 -3.12 -19.22 -6.00
CA ASP A 272 -4.53 -19.50 -6.32
C ASP A 272 -5.31 -20.16 -5.16
N ASN A 273 -4.98 -19.81 -3.92
CA ASN A 273 -5.61 -20.38 -2.73
C ASN A 273 -6.72 -19.51 -2.15
N VAL A 274 -7.69 -20.14 -1.51
CA VAL A 274 -8.75 -19.47 -0.73
C VAL A 274 -8.77 -20.01 0.69
N GLY A 275 -8.43 -19.16 1.65
CA GLY A 275 -8.45 -19.46 3.08
C GLY A 275 -9.39 -18.53 3.82
N VAL A 276 -10.40 -19.06 4.51
CA VAL A 276 -11.35 -18.25 5.28
C VAL A 276 -11.59 -18.86 6.65
N GLY A 277 -11.16 -18.17 7.70
CA GLY A 277 -11.29 -18.63 9.08
C GLY A 277 -10.13 -18.17 9.95
N ALA A 278 -10.34 -18.17 11.28
CA ALA A 278 -9.24 -17.95 12.21
C ALA A 278 -8.30 -19.17 12.19
N MET A 279 -7.00 -18.92 12.05
CA MET A 279 -5.93 -19.93 12.06
C MET A 279 -6.11 -21.04 11.02
N CYS A 280 -6.85 -20.77 9.92
CA CYS A 280 -6.90 -21.68 8.78
C CYS A 280 -5.59 -21.55 7.99
N ASP A 281 -4.93 -22.65 7.64
CA ASP A 281 -3.57 -22.56 7.13
C ASP A 281 -3.16 -23.78 6.31
N VAL A 282 -1.99 -23.72 5.68
CA VAL A 282 -1.39 -24.87 5.03
C VAL A 282 -0.67 -25.78 6.03
N LEU A 283 -0.58 -27.08 5.74
CA LEU A 283 0.08 -28.06 6.59
C LEU A 283 1.57 -28.13 6.29
N GLY A 284 2.40 -27.47 7.09
CA GLY A 284 3.83 -27.78 7.16
C GLY A 284 4.67 -26.65 7.74
N ILE A 285 5.54 -27.01 8.69
CA ILE A 285 6.67 -26.16 9.07
C ILE A 285 7.76 -26.31 8.00
N GLY A 286 7.93 -25.29 7.17
CA GLY A 286 9.00 -25.22 6.16
C GLY A 286 8.60 -25.73 4.77
N SER A 287 8.48 -24.79 3.83
CA SER A 287 8.43 -25.01 2.37
C SER A 287 7.34 -25.95 1.87
N VAL A 288 6.07 -25.67 2.19
CA VAL A 288 4.93 -26.23 1.46
C VAL A 288 4.28 -25.11 0.68
N ASP A 289 4.54 -25.13 -0.63
CA ASP A 289 3.84 -24.29 -1.59
C ASP A 289 2.58 -25.04 -2.00
N VAL A 290 1.49 -24.83 -1.25
CA VAL A 290 0.19 -25.42 -1.61
C VAL A 290 -0.48 -24.50 -2.62
N ASN A 291 -0.90 -25.07 -3.73
CA ASN A 291 -1.54 -24.33 -4.82
C ASN A 291 -2.97 -24.82 -5.04
N ARG A 292 -3.85 -23.92 -5.50
CA ARG A 292 -5.22 -24.25 -5.89
C ARG A 292 -6.01 -24.93 -4.76
N ALA A 293 -5.73 -24.56 -3.51
CA ALA A 293 -6.38 -25.10 -2.34
C ALA A 293 -7.50 -24.19 -1.81
N THR A 294 -8.53 -24.82 -1.26
CA THR A 294 -9.62 -24.14 -0.56
C THR A 294 -9.68 -24.64 0.88
N PHE A 295 -9.54 -23.77 1.86
CA PHE A 295 -9.60 -24.12 3.29
C PHE A 295 -10.49 -23.16 4.06
N LEU A 296 -11.71 -23.60 4.34
CA LEU A 296 -12.77 -22.78 4.95
C LEU A 296 -13.15 -23.35 6.32
N GLY A 297 -13.04 -22.52 7.36
CA GLY A 297 -13.37 -22.87 8.73
C GLY A 297 -12.22 -22.61 9.69
N ALA A 298 -12.53 -22.30 10.95
CA ALA A 298 -11.48 -22.05 11.94
C ALA A 298 -10.61 -23.31 12.14
N GLY A 299 -9.30 -23.13 12.03
CA GLY A 299 -8.32 -24.21 12.13
C GLY A 299 -8.36 -25.24 10.99
N SER A 300 -9.07 -25.02 9.88
CA SER A 300 -9.03 -25.93 8.73
C SER A 300 -7.64 -25.91 8.07
N LYS A 301 -7.18 -27.06 7.57
CA LYS A 301 -5.83 -27.18 7.02
C LYS A 301 -5.75 -27.99 5.73
N VAL A 302 -4.90 -27.55 4.81
CA VAL A 302 -4.62 -28.25 3.54
C VAL A 302 -3.11 -28.40 3.35
N GLY A 303 -2.64 -29.60 3.03
CA GLY A 303 -1.22 -29.93 2.88
C GLY A 303 -0.81 -30.35 1.48
N SER A 304 -1.69 -30.22 0.49
CA SER A 304 -1.42 -30.64 -0.89
C SER A 304 -2.23 -29.82 -1.87
N ASP A 305 -1.75 -29.78 -3.10
CA ASP A 305 -2.38 -29.08 -4.21
C ASP A 305 -3.80 -29.61 -4.52
N ASP A 306 -4.59 -28.77 -5.18
CA ASP A 306 -5.91 -29.12 -5.74
C ASP A 306 -6.89 -29.67 -4.69
N SER A 307 -6.73 -29.24 -3.44
CA SER A 307 -7.38 -29.86 -2.28
C SER A 307 -8.32 -28.91 -1.55
N THR A 308 -9.42 -29.44 -1.03
CA THR A 308 -10.48 -28.66 -0.40
C THR A 308 -10.80 -29.17 1.00
N ALA A 309 -10.62 -28.33 2.03
CA ALA A 309 -11.04 -28.58 3.41
C ALA A 309 -12.14 -27.58 3.80
N ILE A 310 -13.33 -28.06 4.17
CA ILE A 310 -14.46 -27.20 4.59
C ILE A 310 -14.99 -27.70 5.92
N GLY A 311 -14.82 -26.90 6.98
CA GLY A 311 -15.32 -27.15 8.33
C GLY A 311 -14.30 -26.80 9.42
N TYR A 312 -14.77 -26.67 10.66
CA TYR A 312 -13.89 -26.49 11.82
C TYR A 312 -12.90 -27.67 11.90
N GLN A 313 -11.60 -27.36 11.91
CA GLN A 313 -10.52 -28.36 11.94
C GLN A 313 -10.58 -29.42 10.83
N ALA A 314 -11.23 -29.15 9.70
CA ALA A 314 -11.18 -30.02 8.53
C ALA A 314 -9.74 -30.09 8.01
N THR A 315 -9.22 -31.29 7.72
CA THR A 315 -7.81 -31.51 7.35
C THR A 315 -7.69 -32.32 6.07
N VAL A 316 -6.94 -31.84 5.09
CA VAL A 316 -6.60 -32.59 3.87
C VAL A 316 -5.09 -32.65 3.69
N THR A 317 -4.49 -33.84 3.65
CA THR A 317 -3.09 -34.06 3.28
C THR A 317 -2.91 -34.88 2.01
N GLY A 318 -3.98 -35.49 1.49
CA GLY A 318 -3.95 -36.13 0.19
C GLY A 318 -4.13 -35.12 -0.93
N ALA A 319 -3.36 -35.22 -2.02
CA ALA A 319 -3.52 -34.36 -3.18
C ALA A 319 -4.84 -34.63 -3.92
N ASN A 320 -5.42 -33.60 -4.55
CA ASN A 320 -6.69 -33.70 -5.27
C ASN A 320 -7.82 -34.33 -4.42
N SER A 321 -7.91 -33.92 -3.15
CA SER A 321 -8.84 -34.51 -2.19
C SER A 321 -9.74 -33.46 -1.55
N ILE A 322 -10.95 -33.90 -1.16
CA ILE A 322 -11.99 -33.02 -0.62
C ILE A 322 -12.45 -33.57 0.73
N ALA A 323 -12.45 -32.73 1.76
CA ALA A 323 -12.96 -33.04 3.08
C ALA A 323 -13.99 -31.99 3.51
N ILE A 324 -15.23 -32.43 3.77
CA ILE A 324 -16.35 -31.55 4.16
C ILE A 324 -16.92 -32.04 5.50
N GLY A 325 -16.86 -31.21 6.54
CA GLY A 325 -17.37 -31.51 7.88
C GLY A 325 -16.47 -31.03 9.01
N SER A 326 -16.96 -31.02 10.25
CA SER A 326 -16.14 -30.68 11.41
C SER A 326 -15.20 -31.84 11.77
N GLY A 327 -13.90 -31.57 11.90
CA GLY A 327 -12.88 -32.57 12.26
C GLY A 327 -12.69 -33.70 11.24
N VAL A 328 -13.21 -33.54 10.02
CA VAL A 328 -12.99 -34.50 8.94
C VAL A 328 -11.52 -34.51 8.53
N THR A 329 -10.96 -35.69 8.25
CA THR A 329 -9.58 -35.84 7.77
C THR A 329 -9.55 -36.69 6.50
N VAL A 330 -8.82 -36.23 5.49
CA VAL A 330 -8.53 -37.00 4.27
C VAL A 330 -7.03 -37.00 4.02
N SER A 331 -6.42 -38.18 4.10
CA SER A 331 -4.97 -38.34 3.94
C SER A 331 -4.55 -39.01 2.64
N THR A 332 -5.48 -39.67 1.96
CA THR A 332 -5.23 -40.35 0.69
C THR A 332 -5.52 -39.40 -0.46
N ALA A 333 -4.72 -39.47 -1.53
CA ALA A 333 -4.96 -38.68 -2.73
C ALA A 333 -6.21 -39.18 -3.48
N ASN A 334 -6.90 -38.26 -4.15
CA ASN A 334 -8.11 -38.54 -4.94
C ASN A 334 -9.28 -39.09 -4.09
N GLU A 335 -9.40 -38.67 -2.84
CA GLU A 335 -10.48 -39.08 -1.93
C GLU A 335 -11.40 -37.90 -1.62
N VAL A 336 -12.71 -38.17 -1.64
CA VAL A 336 -13.73 -37.24 -1.13
C VAL A 336 -14.35 -37.85 0.12
N ARG A 337 -14.29 -37.12 1.24
CA ARG A 337 -14.95 -37.48 2.49
C ARG A 337 -15.91 -36.39 2.93
N ILE A 338 -17.15 -36.79 3.18
CA ILE A 338 -18.22 -35.93 3.68
C ILE A 338 -18.65 -36.48 5.04
N GLY A 339 -18.45 -35.69 6.08
CA GLY A 339 -18.77 -36.04 7.46
C GLY A 339 -17.64 -36.76 8.22
N ASN A 340 -17.92 -37.06 9.47
CA ASN A 340 -17.08 -37.81 10.39
C ASN A 340 -17.91 -38.95 11.03
N ASP A 341 -17.33 -39.69 11.98
CA ASP A 341 -17.98 -40.84 12.63
C ASP A 341 -19.29 -40.48 13.37
N ALA A 342 -19.53 -39.20 13.67
CA ALA A 342 -20.76 -38.74 14.30
C ALA A 342 -21.88 -38.40 13.29
N VAL A 343 -21.59 -38.38 11.98
CA VAL A 343 -22.59 -38.10 10.95
C VAL A 343 -23.46 -39.32 10.72
N THR A 344 -24.76 -39.19 10.99
CA THR A 344 -25.74 -40.29 10.93
C THR A 344 -26.50 -40.39 9.60
N SER A 345 -26.44 -39.35 8.76
CA SER A 345 -27.09 -39.34 7.44
C SER A 345 -26.41 -38.35 6.50
N ILE A 346 -26.24 -38.76 5.25
CA ILE A 346 -25.79 -37.91 4.13
C ILE A 346 -26.80 -38.10 2.99
N GLY A 347 -27.45 -37.02 2.54
CA GLY A 347 -28.62 -37.13 1.65
C GLY A 347 -28.98 -35.83 0.94
N GLY A 348 -29.93 -35.92 0.01
CA GLY A 348 -30.53 -34.80 -0.72
C GLY A 348 -31.93 -35.19 -1.25
N PRO A 349 -32.65 -34.27 -1.92
CA PRO A 349 -33.98 -34.55 -2.46
C PRO A 349 -34.00 -35.58 -3.60
N VAL A 350 -32.83 -35.95 -4.13
CA VAL A 350 -32.63 -36.97 -5.17
C VAL A 350 -31.75 -38.09 -4.62
N ASN A 351 -32.05 -39.33 -4.99
CA ASN A 351 -31.28 -40.51 -4.57
C ASN A 351 -29.82 -40.43 -5.03
N TRP A 352 -28.90 -40.92 -4.19
CA TRP A 352 -27.50 -41.11 -4.57
C TRP A 352 -27.40 -42.16 -5.68
N THR A 353 -26.69 -41.83 -6.75
CA THR A 353 -26.39 -42.78 -7.82
C THR A 353 -24.96 -43.29 -7.62
N ALA A 354 -24.82 -44.58 -7.33
CA ALA A 354 -23.53 -45.26 -7.38
C ALA A 354 -23.33 -45.84 -8.78
N THR A 355 -22.45 -45.24 -9.57
CA THR A 355 -22.17 -45.71 -10.93
C THR A 355 -21.60 -47.12 -10.89
N SER A 356 -22.24 -48.04 -11.60
CA SER A 356 -21.83 -49.44 -11.72
C SER A 356 -21.71 -49.79 -13.20
N ASP A 357 -20.56 -49.50 -13.80
CA ASP A 357 -20.27 -49.78 -15.22
C ASP A 357 -19.37 -51.01 -15.36
N GLY A 358 -19.81 -52.01 -16.13
CA GLY A 358 -19.03 -53.23 -16.38
C GLY A 358 -17.70 -52.99 -17.09
N ARG A 359 -17.53 -51.87 -17.79
CA ARG A 359 -16.28 -51.53 -18.51
C ARG A 359 -15.14 -51.12 -17.60
N VAL A 360 -15.43 -50.68 -16.37
CA VAL A 360 -14.42 -50.25 -15.38
C VAL A 360 -14.25 -51.25 -14.24
N LYS A 361 -15.04 -52.32 -14.23
CA LYS A 361 -14.94 -53.40 -13.23
C LYS A 361 -13.98 -54.47 -13.72
N THR A 362 -12.98 -54.80 -12.91
CA THR A 362 -12.09 -55.95 -13.11
C THR A 362 -12.38 -57.01 -12.06
N GLU A 363 -12.12 -58.28 -12.37
CA GLU A 363 -12.20 -59.40 -11.42
C GLU A 363 -13.58 -59.60 -10.76
N VAL A 364 -14.66 -59.36 -11.50
CA VAL A 364 -16.01 -59.66 -11.03
C VAL A 364 -16.17 -61.18 -10.93
N LEU A 365 -16.15 -61.70 -9.71
CA LEU A 365 -16.36 -63.11 -9.42
C LEU A 365 -17.85 -63.45 -9.46
N ALA A 366 -18.19 -64.54 -10.14
CA ALA A 366 -19.52 -65.15 -10.02
C ALA A 366 -19.58 -66.03 -8.77
N ASN A 367 -20.74 -66.09 -8.12
CA ASN A 367 -21.02 -66.97 -6.96
C ASN A 367 -20.13 -66.71 -5.73
N VAL A 368 -20.00 -65.43 -5.32
CA VAL A 368 -19.30 -65.07 -4.08
C VAL A 368 -20.13 -65.56 -2.87
N PRO A 369 -19.61 -66.49 -2.04
CA PRO A 369 -20.37 -67.04 -0.92
C PRO A 369 -20.81 -65.95 0.08
N GLY A 370 -22.10 -65.88 0.42
CA GLY A 370 -22.65 -64.89 1.36
C GLY A 370 -23.20 -63.63 0.70
N LEU A 371 -23.20 -63.57 -0.63
CA LEU A 371 -23.97 -62.63 -1.44
C LEU A 371 -25.06 -63.44 -2.17
N ASP A 372 -26.00 -63.95 -1.38
CA ASP A 372 -27.13 -64.78 -1.80
C ASP A 372 -28.43 -63.97 -1.66
#